data_AF-A0A9P7H2Z6-F1
#
_entry.id   AF-A0A9P7H2Z6-F1
#
_cell.length_a   1.000
_cell.length_b   1.000
_cell.length_c   1.000
_cell.angle_alpha   90.00
_cell.angle_beta   90.00
_cell.angle_gamma   90.00
#
_symmetry.space_group_name_H-M   'P 1'
#
loop_
_entity.id
_entity.type
_entity.pdbx_description
1 polymer ?
#
loop_
_entity_poly.entity_id
_entity_poly.type
_entity_poly.pdbx_seq_one_letter_code
_entity_poly.pdbx_strand_id
1 'polypeptide(L)'
;MMLKYLTKPTRKGIADALLILAVIGSVVSVILVSIVFIAGTTIIRGDPDHLLWKPLALVSFDGVIPNNDTSHFLIRLNWYASSFGWEHPTAPKGFPKAGITSSGLRYNSNIINDLHQIASDLRLPEDTWNCPKPGPYEDPCGNIFFEAWRSFMASDGLPIDSWFIWINIVAALLMGIMDIFREWIIPNRPHWLKCRCIIGKRWCPLPKGNKEEIEQHDDYVWDKVRLAYWALSAAYFGIAAAHTCLKSVLFVRYLSYFEERLPDGISMHGRRRLASEILLWVAFGIKTGGALCMAIRWKLSRRPKGWVDGQNLGRIERSKPNVADVNLTTNPSSKIEPSVVRSASFATSAEAPAEQVNQNFAAVATGGIPYPGIPSIEDPYQKRQWQLEHMAGAFRVFARMGFTEGAAGHISVRDPVDPDTFWINPMGVHFGMLKASDMVHINEKGQVIGGNRVAVNAAGFTIHAAIHKARPDVHAACHAHSKYGKAWSSFGKPLEMLNQDACIFYKDHSVYSDFGGVVFEDDEGARIAKALGPSNRSVILQNHGILTAGGTVDEAAYLFSLLERTCEVQLLVESARLQRQAIGDEEAEYTYRYNADPTTLYTEFQPDFEYEVWKSKGELQSGVN
;
A
#
# COMPACT_ATOMS: atom_id res chain seq x y z
N MET A 1 27.66 30.37 -15.71
CA MET A 1 27.15 29.73 -16.95
C MET A 1 26.51 28.36 -16.65
N MET A 2 25.75 28.23 -15.56
CA MET A 2 25.38 26.92 -14.97
C MET A 2 23.89 26.87 -14.61
N LEU A 3 23.03 27.28 -15.55
CA LEU A 3 21.56 27.31 -15.37
C LEU A 3 20.83 26.89 -16.67
N LYS A 4 21.37 25.91 -17.40
CA LYS A 4 20.82 25.46 -18.70
C LYS A 4 20.57 23.95 -18.84
N TYR A 5 20.75 23.13 -17.80
CA TYR A 5 20.50 21.68 -17.87
C TYR A 5 19.31 21.19 -17.02
N LEU A 6 18.27 22.02 -16.86
CA LEU A 6 16.94 21.47 -16.60
C LEU A 6 16.43 20.91 -17.95
N THR A 7 16.64 19.62 -18.18
CA THR A 7 16.04 18.92 -19.32
C THR A 7 14.53 19.18 -19.28
N LYS A 8 14.01 19.87 -20.29
CA LYS A 8 12.57 20.16 -20.39
C LYS A 8 11.81 18.83 -20.26
N PRO A 9 10.80 18.73 -19.38
CA PRO A 9 10.08 17.49 -19.18
C PRO A 9 9.45 17.06 -20.50
N THR A 10 9.65 15.80 -20.87
CA THR A 10 9.03 15.22 -22.08
C THR A 10 7.51 15.21 -21.91
N ARG A 11 6.75 15.30 -23.01
CA ARG A 11 5.27 15.26 -22.94
C ARG A 11 4.75 14.04 -22.18
N LYS A 12 5.42 12.89 -22.34
CA LYS A 12 5.12 11.65 -21.63
C LYS A 12 5.42 11.76 -20.13
N GLY A 13 6.57 12.32 -19.74
CA GLY A 13 6.89 12.54 -18.32
C GLY A 13 5.90 13.46 -17.61
N ILE A 14 5.42 14.51 -18.28
CA ILE A 14 4.36 15.39 -17.75
C ILE A 14 3.04 14.61 -17.61
N ALA A 15 2.66 13.85 -18.64
CA ALA A 15 1.47 13.03 -18.62
C ALA A 15 1.48 12.05 -17.44
N ASP A 16 2.59 11.36 -17.20
CA ASP A 16 2.72 10.35 -16.13
C ASP A 16 2.69 11.00 -14.75
N ALA A 17 3.35 12.15 -14.57
CA ALA A 17 3.25 12.92 -13.33
C ALA A 17 1.81 13.37 -13.03
N LEU A 18 1.04 13.80 -14.03
CA LEU A 18 -0.38 14.16 -13.88
C LEU A 18 -1.23 12.97 -13.43
N LEU A 19 -0.94 11.76 -13.91
CA LEU A 19 -1.63 10.54 -13.50
C LEU A 19 -1.32 10.18 -12.04
N ILE A 20 -0.04 10.20 -11.67
CA ILE A 20 0.39 9.91 -10.30
C ILE A 20 -0.23 10.90 -9.31
N LEU A 21 -0.19 12.20 -9.62
CA LEU A 21 -0.81 13.24 -8.80
C LEU A 21 -2.31 13.03 -8.63
N ALA A 22 -3.02 12.67 -9.70
CA ALA A 22 -4.45 12.38 -9.63
C ALA A 22 -4.72 11.19 -8.71
N VAL A 23 -3.98 10.08 -8.86
CA VAL A 23 -4.14 8.86 -8.04
C VAL A 23 -3.89 9.12 -6.57
N ILE A 24 -2.77 9.78 -6.23
CA ILE A 24 -2.47 10.19 -4.85
C ILE A 24 -3.60 11.06 -4.30
N GLY A 25 -4.07 12.03 -5.08
CA GLY A 25 -5.22 12.85 -4.74
C GLY A 25 -6.48 12.02 -4.46
N SER A 26 -6.76 10.99 -5.27
CA SER A 26 -7.90 10.09 -5.04
C SER A 26 -7.79 9.37 -3.69
N VAL A 27 -6.62 8.80 -3.37
CA VAL A 27 -6.39 8.14 -2.07
C VAL A 27 -6.65 9.11 -0.92
N VAL A 28 -6.09 10.33 -0.99
CA VAL A 28 -6.31 11.37 0.02
C VAL A 28 -7.79 11.71 0.15
N SER A 29 -8.50 11.92 -0.97
CA SER A 29 -9.93 12.24 -0.94
C SER A 29 -10.80 11.13 -0.33
N VAL A 30 -10.46 9.85 -0.57
CA VAL A 30 -11.15 8.71 0.07
C VAL A 30 -10.91 8.70 1.57
N ILE A 31 -9.68 8.98 2.03
CA ILE A 31 -9.36 9.09 3.46
C ILE A 31 -10.16 10.22 4.11
N LEU A 32 -10.17 11.42 3.52
CA LEU A 32 -10.89 12.58 4.07
C LEU A 32 -12.40 12.30 4.20
N VAL A 33 -13.02 11.72 3.18
CA VAL A 33 -14.46 11.38 3.21
C VAL A 33 -14.72 10.22 4.18
N SER A 34 -13.82 9.24 4.29
CA SER A 34 -13.94 8.14 5.25
C SER A 34 -13.91 8.66 6.68
N ILE A 35 -13.07 9.66 6.96
CA ILE A 35 -13.00 10.32 8.27
C ILE A 35 -14.35 10.95 8.62
N VAL A 36 -14.95 11.69 7.69
CA VAL A 36 -16.30 12.28 7.86
C VAL A 36 -17.36 11.19 8.03
N PHE A 37 -17.23 10.08 7.30
CA PHE A 37 -18.21 9.00 7.31
C PHE A 37 -18.23 8.20 8.62
N ILE A 38 -17.09 8.04 9.29
CA ILE A 38 -17.04 7.29 10.56
C ILE A 38 -17.12 8.19 11.81
N ALA A 39 -17.06 9.52 11.64
CA ALA A 39 -17.21 10.47 12.74
C ALA A 39 -18.53 10.23 13.49
N GLY A 40 -18.47 10.20 14.82
CA GLY A 40 -19.64 10.00 15.67
C GLY A 40 -20.29 8.62 15.60
N THR A 41 -19.67 7.61 14.95
CA THR A 41 -20.22 6.24 14.87
C THR A 41 -19.81 5.35 16.03
N THR A 42 -18.82 5.77 16.82
CA THR A 42 -18.30 5.00 17.96
C THR A 42 -17.97 5.91 19.14
N ILE A 43 -18.03 5.32 20.34
CA ILE A 43 -17.55 5.91 21.58
C ILE A 43 -16.12 5.38 21.83
N ILE A 44 -15.18 6.26 22.18
CA ILE A 44 -13.77 5.88 22.34
C ILE A 44 -13.61 5.01 23.61
N ARG A 45 -13.01 3.82 23.48
CA ARG A 45 -12.76 2.94 24.65
C ARG A 45 -11.59 3.47 25.47
N GLY A 46 -11.80 3.63 26.77
CA GLY A 46 -10.81 4.19 27.71
C GLY A 46 -11.19 5.57 28.23
N ASP A 47 -12.09 6.26 27.52
CA ASP A 47 -12.74 7.49 27.97
C ASP A 47 -14.23 7.43 27.59
N PRO A 48 -15.14 7.03 28.51
CA PRO A 48 -16.57 6.99 28.24
C PRO A 48 -17.19 8.38 27.95
N ASP A 49 -16.37 9.44 27.91
CA ASP A 49 -16.81 10.83 27.89
C ASP A 49 -16.80 11.48 26.49
N HIS A 50 -16.32 10.81 25.41
CA HIS A 50 -16.13 11.45 24.10
C HIS A 50 -16.58 10.64 22.87
N LEU A 51 -17.39 11.30 22.03
CA LEU A 51 -17.72 10.85 20.67
C LEU A 51 -16.48 10.92 19.78
N LEU A 52 -16.25 9.88 18.98
CA LEU A 52 -15.15 9.85 18.02
C LEU A 52 -15.22 11.06 17.08
N TRP A 53 -14.19 11.91 17.14
CA TRP A 53 -14.03 13.11 16.33
C TRP A 53 -15.22 14.08 16.40
N LYS A 54 -15.68 14.39 17.62
CA LYS A 54 -16.68 15.43 17.91
C LYS A 54 -16.62 16.71 17.05
N PRO A 55 -15.45 17.32 16.77
CA PRO A 55 -15.40 18.52 15.93
C PRO A 55 -15.97 18.34 14.51
N LEU A 56 -16.14 17.10 14.05
CA LEU A 56 -16.67 16.71 12.75
C LEU A 56 -18.19 16.54 12.70
N ALA A 57 -18.93 16.91 13.74
CA ALA A 57 -20.38 17.07 13.59
C ALA A 57 -20.68 18.03 12.43
N LEU A 58 -21.84 17.89 11.78
CA LEU A 58 -22.36 18.81 10.77
C LEU A 58 -23.11 19.97 11.44
N VAL A 59 -23.94 19.62 12.41
CA VAL A 59 -24.67 20.57 13.25
C VAL A 59 -24.61 20.08 14.69
N SER A 60 -24.33 21.02 15.59
CA SER A 60 -24.46 20.79 17.02
C SER A 60 -25.46 21.77 17.60
N PHE A 61 -26.32 21.32 18.49
CA PHE A 61 -27.26 22.17 19.20
C PHE A 61 -27.45 21.65 20.61
N ASP A 62 -27.83 22.53 21.51
CA ASP A 62 -27.98 22.21 22.91
C ASP A 62 -29.46 21.86 23.18
N GLY A 63 -29.67 20.76 23.92
CA GLY A 63 -30.97 20.25 24.35
C GLY A 63 -31.22 20.49 25.83
N VAL A 64 -32.49 20.62 26.21
CA VAL A 64 -32.89 20.89 27.61
C VAL A 64 -33.70 19.71 28.16
N ILE A 65 -33.11 19.03 29.13
CA ILE A 65 -33.72 17.95 29.90
C ILE A 65 -33.83 18.45 31.34
N PRO A 66 -34.95 18.26 32.04
CA PRO A 66 -35.21 18.98 33.27
C PRO A 66 -34.38 18.42 34.43
N ASN A 67 -33.84 19.31 35.26
CA ASN A 67 -33.37 18.98 36.61
C ASN A 67 -34.02 19.97 37.58
N ASN A 68 -34.39 19.51 38.77
CA ASN A 68 -35.28 20.22 39.70
C ASN A 68 -34.79 21.58 40.21
N ASP A 69 -33.56 22.03 39.89
CA ASP A 69 -32.97 23.23 40.52
C ASP A 69 -32.22 24.23 39.61
N THR A 70 -32.10 24.08 38.28
CA THR A 70 -31.38 25.10 37.49
C THR A 70 -31.85 25.32 36.05
N SER A 71 -31.94 26.60 35.67
CA SER A 71 -32.05 27.16 34.33
C SER A 71 -30.79 26.92 33.48
N HIS A 72 -30.92 26.20 32.35
CA HIS A 72 -29.97 26.02 31.23
C HIS A 72 -29.26 24.65 31.07
N PHE A 73 -29.00 24.32 29.80
CA PHE A 73 -28.69 23.05 29.11
C PHE A 73 -28.14 21.85 29.87
N LEU A 74 -28.80 20.70 29.68
CA LEU A 74 -28.36 19.41 30.21
C LEU A 74 -27.49 18.63 29.20
N ILE A 75 -27.78 18.67 27.89
CA ILE A 75 -27.14 17.77 26.87
C ILE A 75 -26.83 18.52 25.58
N ARG A 76 -25.71 18.19 24.94
CA ARG A 76 -25.35 18.61 23.58
C ARG A 76 -25.66 17.52 22.57
N LEU A 77 -26.43 17.85 21.56
CA LEU A 77 -26.80 16.98 20.46
C LEU A 77 -25.89 17.28 19.26
N ASN A 78 -25.38 16.22 18.63
CA ASN A 78 -24.43 16.28 17.54
C ASN A 78 -24.93 15.42 16.38
N TRP A 79 -25.24 16.07 15.25
CA TRP A 79 -25.61 15.38 14.02
C TRP A 79 -24.38 15.19 13.13
N TYR A 80 -24.07 13.95 12.78
CA TYR A 80 -22.98 13.57 11.87
C TYR A 80 -23.53 13.07 10.53
N ALA A 81 -22.62 12.85 9.58
CA ALA A 81 -22.97 12.36 8.25
C ALA A 81 -23.64 10.97 8.24
N SER A 82 -23.33 10.12 9.23
CA SER A 82 -23.77 8.72 9.29
C SER A 82 -24.36 8.30 10.63
N SER A 83 -24.49 9.24 11.57
CA SER A 83 -24.99 8.97 12.92
C SER A 83 -25.56 10.22 13.59
N PHE A 84 -26.33 9.99 14.65
CA PHE A 84 -26.77 11.01 15.59
C PHE A 84 -26.31 10.64 16.99
N GLY A 85 -25.64 11.58 17.66
CA GLY A 85 -25.03 11.35 18.97
C GLY A 85 -25.28 12.50 19.93
N TRP A 86 -25.08 12.24 21.21
CA TRP A 86 -25.34 13.19 22.29
C TRP A 86 -24.26 13.11 23.36
N GLU A 87 -24.09 14.20 24.10
CA GLU A 87 -23.13 14.33 25.20
C GLU A 87 -23.76 15.11 26.37
N HIS A 88 -23.57 14.68 27.61
CA HIS A 88 -23.99 15.35 28.83
C HIS A 88 -22.74 15.75 29.63
N PRO A 89 -22.18 16.96 29.40
CA PRO A 89 -20.87 17.36 29.95
C PRO A 89 -20.81 17.45 31.48
N THR A 90 -21.96 17.62 32.12
CA THR A 90 -22.10 17.84 33.58
C THR A 90 -22.79 16.66 34.27
N ALA A 91 -22.88 15.49 33.64
CA ALA A 91 -23.62 14.35 34.18
C ALA A 91 -23.07 13.90 35.56
N PRO A 92 -23.94 13.63 36.55
CA PRO A 92 -23.54 13.08 37.83
C PRO A 92 -22.83 11.72 37.70
N LYS A 93 -21.97 11.39 38.66
CA LYS A 93 -21.21 10.13 38.67
C LYS A 93 -22.17 8.93 38.68
N GLY A 94 -22.06 8.06 37.67
CA GLY A 94 -22.93 6.88 37.49
C GLY A 94 -23.98 7.01 36.38
N PHE A 95 -24.11 8.18 35.75
CA PHE A 95 -24.95 8.40 34.57
C PHE A 95 -24.13 8.35 33.26
N PRO A 96 -24.74 7.95 32.13
CA PRO A 96 -24.09 8.01 30.83
C PRO A 96 -23.81 9.46 30.43
N LYS A 97 -22.56 9.73 30.01
CA LYS A 97 -22.10 11.06 29.60
C LYS A 97 -22.10 11.28 28.10
N ALA A 98 -22.18 10.22 27.30
CA ALA A 98 -22.33 10.30 25.85
C ALA A 98 -23.03 9.05 25.32
N GLY A 99 -23.67 9.19 24.16
CA GLY A 99 -24.36 8.08 23.50
C GLY A 99 -24.59 8.34 22.02
N ILE A 100 -24.96 7.27 21.31
CA ILE A 100 -25.28 7.28 19.89
C ILE A 100 -26.65 6.64 19.75
N THR A 101 -27.64 7.38 19.25
CA THR A 101 -29.02 6.89 19.13
C THR A 101 -29.24 6.09 17.86
N SER A 102 -28.56 6.48 16.78
CA SER A 102 -28.68 5.84 15.49
C SER A 102 -27.40 5.99 14.67
N SER A 103 -27.03 4.92 13.95
CA SER A 103 -25.86 4.90 13.06
C SER A 103 -26.01 3.88 11.93
N GLY A 104 -25.27 4.07 10.82
CA GLY A 104 -25.11 3.07 9.76
C GLY A 104 -26.27 2.99 8.76
N LEU A 105 -26.47 1.81 8.15
CA LEU A 105 -27.36 1.60 6.99
C LEU A 105 -28.86 1.77 7.30
N ARG A 106 -29.24 1.72 8.59
CA ARG A 106 -30.62 1.93 9.08
C ARG A 106 -30.84 3.37 9.59
N TYR A 107 -29.92 4.28 9.29
CA TYR A 107 -29.97 5.66 9.73
C TYR A 107 -31.03 6.46 8.96
N ASN A 108 -32.27 6.38 9.46
CA ASN A 108 -33.35 7.31 9.15
C ASN A 108 -33.66 8.07 10.44
N SER A 109 -32.77 8.99 10.83
CA SER A 109 -32.87 9.77 12.07
C SER A 109 -34.21 10.50 12.11
N ASN A 110 -35.11 10.01 12.94
CA ASN A 110 -36.26 10.78 13.37
C ASN A 110 -35.85 11.41 14.70
N ILE A 111 -35.64 12.72 14.69
CA ILE A 111 -35.17 13.45 15.88
C ILE A 111 -36.02 13.14 17.11
N ILE A 112 -37.33 12.89 16.93
CA ILE A 112 -38.23 12.56 18.03
C ILE A 112 -37.87 11.21 18.66
N ASN A 113 -37.68 10.18 17.82
CA ASN A 113 -37.25 8.86 18.30
C ASN A 113 -35.86 8.92 18.92
N ASP A 114 -34.95 9.71 18.33
CA ASP A 114 -33.61 9.94 18.89
C ASP A 114 -33.72 10.62 20.26
N LEU A 115 -34.57 11.65 20.42
CA LEU A 115 -34.80 12.34 21.69
C LEU A 115 -35.46 11.42 22.74
N HIS A 116 -36.41 10.56 22.36
CA HIS A 116 -36.99 9.57 23.26
C HIS A 116 -35.97 8.53 23.73
N GLN A 117 -35.10 8.06 22.83
CA GLN A 117 -34.01 7.15 23.20
C GLN A 117 -33.05 7.81 24.19
N ILE A 118 -32.69 9.09 23.95
CA ILE A 118 -31.80 9.86 24.85
C ILE A 118 -32.45 10.03 26.22
N ALA A 119 -33.74 10.34 26.27
CA ALA A 119 -34.48 10.46 27.51
C ALA A 119 -34.50 9.14 28.32
N SER A 120 -34.68 8.03 27.61
CA SER A 120 -34.60 6.68 28.18
C SER A 120 -33.20 6.36 28.72
N ASP A 121 -32.14 6.64 27.94
CA ASP A 121 -30.75 6.42 28.33
C ASP A 121 -30.38 7.22 29.59
N LEU A 122 -30.94 8.42 29.74
CA LEU A 122 -30.75 9.31 30.89
C LEU A 122 -31.69 9.03 32.06
N ARG A 123 -32.59 8.06 31.93
CA ARG A 123 -33.55 7.63 32.97
C ARG A 123 -34.43 8.76 33.48
N LEU A 124 -34.92 9.60 32.58
CA LEU A 124 -35.83 10.68 32.94
C LEU A 124 -37.22 10.14 33.27
N PRO A 125 -37.94 10.79 34.21
CA PRO A 125 -39.34 10.46 34.48
C PRO A 125 -40.16 10.51 33.19
N GLU A 126 -40.93 9.45 32.92
CA GLU A 126 -41.63 9.25 31.65
C GLU A 126 -42.60 10.39 31.31
N ASP A 127 -43.26 10.95 32.33
CA ASP A 127 -44.16 12.11 32.27
C ASP A 127 -43.49 13.41 31.79
N THR A 128 -42.15 13.48 31.83
CA THR A 128 -41.40 14.67 31.38
C THR A 128 -41.06 14.67 29.90
N TRP A 129 -41.12 13.53 29.21
CA TRP A 129 -40.71 13.44 27.79
C TRP A 129 -41.67 12.64 26.91
N ASN A 130 -42.48 11.75 27.49
CA ASN A 130 -43.49 10.97 26.77
C ASN A 130 -44.77 11.80 26.57
N CYS A 131 -44.74 12.67 25.57
CA CYS A 131 -45.83 13.56 25.21
C CYS A 131 -46.90 12.86 24.36
N PRO A 132 -48.18 12.87 24.74
CA PRO A 132 -49.26 12.36 23.89
C PRO A 132 -49.51 13.27 22.67
N LYS A 133 -50.09 12.69 21.60
CA LYS A 133 -50.23 13.36 20.29
C LYS A 133 -51.34 14.42 20.37
N PRO A 134 -51.10 15.68 19.93
CA PRO A 134 -52.03 16.79 20.10
C PRO A 134 -53.47 16.44 19.71
N GLY A 135 -54.34 16.42 20.73
CA GLY A 135 -55.78 16.21 20.63
C GLY A 135 -56.57 17.21 21.50
N PRO A 136 -57.91 17.26 21.37
CA PRO A 136 -58.73 18.28 22.04
C PRO A 136 -58.82 18.17 23.57
N TYR A 137 -58.30 17.10 24.19
CA TYR A 137 -58.46 16.81 25.64
C TYR A 137 -57.20 16.26 26.32
N GLU A 138 -55.99 16.58 25.84
CA GLU A 138 -54.75 16.04 26.43
C GLU A 138 -53.98 17.08 27.24
N ASP A 139 -53.41 16.63 28.37
CA ASP A 139 -52.60 17.45 29.27
C ASP A 139 -51.27 17.89 28.61
N PRO A 140 -50.79 19.12 28.87
CA PRO A 140 -49.53 19.63 28.34
C PRO A 140 -48.31 18.89 28.94
N CYS A 141 -47.23 18.76 28.17
CA CYS A 141 -46.02 18.11 28.68
C CYS A 141 -45.33 18.94 29.77
N GLY A 142 -44.79 18.26 30.78
CA GLY A 142 -44.05 18.91 31.88
C GLY A 142 -42.73 19.54 31.44
N ASN A 143 -42.16 19.11 30.30
CA ASN A 143 -40.94 19.68 29.74
C ASN A 143 -41.22 20.51 28.47
N ILE A 144 -40.84 21.78 28.53
CA ILE A 144 -41.05 22.79 27.49
C ILE A 144 -40.27 22.48 26.19
N PHE A 145 -39.10 21.86 26.29
CA PHE A 145 -38.33 21.41 25.13
C PHE A 145 -39.08 20.30 24.39
N PHE A 146 -39.52 19.25 25.07
CA PHE A 146 -40.31 18.17 24.44
C PHE A 146 -41.67 18.66 23.93
N GLU A 147 -42.31 19.58 24.65
CA GLU A 147 -43.54 20.25 24.22
C GLU A 147 -43.36 21.02 22.90
N ALA A 148 -42.23 21.74 22.73
CA ALA A 148 -41.93 22.45 21.48
C ALA A 148 -41.77 21.49 20.28
N TRP A 149 -41.30 20.27 20.51
CA TRP A 149 -41.22 19.21 19.50
C TRP A 149 -42.54 18.43 19.30
N ARG A 150 -43.55 18.61 20.18
CA ARG A 150 -44.81 17.84 20.22
C ARG A 150 -45.67 17.95 18.97
N SER A 151 -45.86 19.17 18.44
CA SER A 151 -46.65 19.40 17.22
C SER A 151 -46.09 18.66 15.98
N PHE A 152 -44.80 18.32 16.01
CA PHE A 152 -44.13 17.54 14.96
C PHE A 152 -44.19 16.02 15.19
N MET A 153 -44.53 15.55 16.39
CA MET A 153 -44.86 14.12 16.63
C MET A 153 -46.15 13.69 15.91
N ALA A 154 -46.97 14.66 15.49
CA ALA A 154 -48.24 14.44 14.79
C ALA A 154 -48.17 14.56 13.26
N SER A 155 -47.13 15.19 12.69
CA SER A 155 -46.90 15.27 11.24
C SER A 155 -45.73 14.37 10.86
N ASP A 156 -45.61 13.94 9.59
CA ASP A 156 -44.64 12.94 9.09
C ASP A 156 -43.15 13.35 9.13
N GLY A 157 -42.71 13.97 10.23
CA GLY A 157 -41.32 14.13 10.60
C GLY A 157 -40.55 15.24 9.88
N LEU A 158 -39.36 15.48 10.41
CA LEU A 158 -38.34 16.37 9.90
C LEU A 158 -37.71 15.78 8.62
N PRO A 159 -37.46 16.54 7.53
CA PRO A 159 -36.74 16.03 6.37
C PRO A 159 -35.22 16.09 6.62
N ILE A 160 -34.76 15.60 7.77
CA ILE A 160 -33.39 15.11 7.88
C ILE A 160 -33.39 13.76 7.19
N ASP A 161 -33.45 13.77 5.85
CA ASP A 161 -33.29 12.56 5.05
C ASP A 161 -31.82 12.15 5.05
N SER A 162 -31.33 11.85 6.23
CA SER A 162 -29.97 11.44 6.55
C SER A 162 -29.52 10.27 5.69
N TRP A 163 -30.46 9.41 5.29
CA TRP A 163 -30.21 8.29 4.38
C TRP A 163 -29.70 8.76 3.01
N PHE A 164 -30.19 9.87 2.45
CA PHE A 164 -29.70 10.41 1.17
C PHE A 164 -28.30 11.02 1.32
N ILE A 165 -27.99 11.67 2.46
CA ILE A 165 -26.63 12.15 2.75
C ILE A 165 -25.68 10.96 2.81
N TRP A 166 -26.06 9.91 3.56
CA TRP A 166 -25.32 8.67 3.67
C TRP A 166 -25.06 8.03 2.31
N ILE A 167 -26.10 7.88 1.47
CA ILE A 167 -25.96 7.31 0.12
C ILE A 167 -25.02 8.12 -0.74
N ASN A 168 -25.11 9.45 -0.72
CA ASN A 168 -24.24 10.29 -1.53
C ASN A 168 -22.78 10.19 -1.09
N ILE A 169 -22.51 10.10 0.22
CA ILE A 169 -21.16 9.90 0.75
C ILE A 169 -20.62 8.51 0.40
N VAL A 170 -21.44 7.46 0.52
CA VAL A 170 -21.05 6.10 0.13
C VAL A 170 -20.81 6.00 -1.37
N ALA A 171 -21.66 6.61 -2.19
CA ALA A 171 -21.45 6.69 -3.62
C ALA A 171 -20.14 7.41 -3.96
N ALA A 172 -19.82 8.51 -3.27
CA ALA A 172 -18.53 9.18 -3.42
C ALA A 172 -17.36 8.27 -3.04
N LEU A 173 -17.40 7.59 -1.89
CA LEU A 173 -16.36 6.64 -1.47
C LEU A 173 -16.16 5.50 -2.47
N LEU A 174 -17.25 4.88 -2.93
CA LEU A 174 -17.22 3.82 -3.94
C LEU A 174 -16.59 4.33 -5.23
N MET A 175 -16.99 5.51 -5.71
CA MET A 175 -16.39 6.10 -6.91
C MET A 175 -14.90 6.36 -6.74
N GLY A 176 -14.47 6.87 -5.57
CA GLY A 176 -13.05 7.09 -5.29
C GLY A 176 -12.21 5.82 -5.24
N ILE A 177 -12.75 4.76 -4.62
CA ILE A 177 -12.12 3.42 -4.61
C ILE A 177 -12.07 2.83 -6.02
N MET A 178 -13.15 2.96 -6.79
CA MET A 178 -13.19 2.51 -8.18
C MET A 178 -12.18 3.22 -9.07
N ASP A 179 -11.90 4.50 -8.85
CA ASP A 179 -10.84 5.20 -9.58
C ASP A 179 -9.48 4.53 -9.33
N ILE A 180 -9.12 4.29 -8.07
CA ILE A 180 -7.86 3.62 -7.69
C ILE A 180 -7.79 2.21 -8.30
N PHE A 181 -8.88 1.45 -8.20
CA PHE A 181 -8.96 0.10 -8.74
C PHE A 181 -8.84 0.08 -10.28
N ARG A 182 -9.45 1.04 -10.98
CA ARG A 182 -9.33 1.16 -12.44
C ARG A 182 -7.90 1.47 -12.88
N GLU A 183 -7.18 2.32 -12.15
CA GLU A 183 -5.78 2.60 -12.46
C GLU A 183 -4.86 1.40 -12.23
N TRP A 184 -5.26 0.45 -11.38
CA TRP A 184 -4.62 -0.87 -11.31
C TRP A 184 -5.04 -1.78 -12.47
N ILE A 185 -6.32 -1.78 -12.88
CA ILE A 185 -6.80 -2.63 -13.98
C ILE A 185 -6.19 -2.25 -15.33
N ILE A 186 -6.11 -0.96 -15.67
CA ILE A 186 -5.67 -0.51 -17.00
C ILE A 186 -4.30 -1.09 -17.42
N PRO A 187 -3.24 -1.03 -16.58
CA PRO A 187 -1.95 -1.63 -16.95
C PRO A 187 -1.91 -3.16 -16.81
N ASN A 188 -2.68 -3.77 -15.91
CA ASN A 188 -2.55 -5.20 -15.58
C ASN A 188 -3.54 -6.11 -16.34
N ARG A 189 -4.78 -5.66 -16.53
CA ARG A 189 -5.91 -6.44 -17.10
C ARG A 189 -6.90 -5.54 -17.86
N PRO A 190 -6.49 -4.76 -18.87
CA PRO A 190 -7.34 -3.76 -19.52
C PRO A 190 -8.65 -4.31 -20.10
N HIS A 191 -8.66 -5.56 -20.57
CA HIS A 191 -9.86 -6.24 -21.10
C HIS A 191 -11.00 -6.40 -20.07
N TRP A 192 -10.72 -6.29 -18.76
CA TRP A 192 -11.76 -6.27 -17.72
C TRP A 192 -12.65 -5.03 -17.81
N LEU A 193 -12.12 -3.93 -18.36
CA LEU A 193 -12.85 -2.68 -18.58
C LEU A 193 -13.57 -2.65 -19.93
N LYS A 194 -13.92 -3.80 -20.51
CA LYS A 194 -14.71 -3.90 -21.74
C LYS A 194 -16.15 -3.42 -21.52
N CYS A 195 -16.68 -2.63 -22.45
CA CYS A 195 -18.09 -2.24 -22.43
C CYS A 195 -19.02 -3.46 -22.56
N ARG A 196 -19.89 -3.67 -21.55
CA ARG A 196 -20.91 -4.75 -21.53
C ARG A 196 -22.36 -4.25 -21.74
N CYS A 197 -22.54 -2.96 -22.02
CA CYS A 197 -23.87 -2.36 -22.11
C CYS A 197 -24.69 -2.95 -23.27
N ILE A 198 -25.87 -3.47 -22.94
CA ILE A 198 -26.80 -4.08 -23.90
C ILE A 198 -27.63 -2.99 -24.63
N ILE A 199 -28.00 -1.91 -23.93
CA ILE A 199 -29.02 -0.95 -24.38
C ILE A 199 -28.43 0.40 -24.85
N GLY A 200 -27.15 0.67 -24.56
CA GLY A 200 -26.58 2.03 -24.69
C GLY A 200 -25.13 2.06 -25.15
N LYS A 201 -24.81 1.41 -26.27
CA LYS A 201 -23.42 1.36 -26.78
C LYS A 201 -22.84 2.74 -27.12
N ARG A 202 -23.66 3.75 -27.45
CA ARG A 202 -23.17 5.07 -27.91
C ARG A 202 -22.57 5.93 -26.80
N TRP A 203 -23.04 5.76 -25.56
CA TRP A 203 -22.69 6.60 -24.42
C TRP A 203 -21.73 5.91 -23.43
N CYS A 204 -21.42 4.64 -23.65
CA CYS A 204 -20.50 3.87 -22.82
C CYS A 204 -19.08 4.45 -22.94
N PRO A 205 -18.46 4.92 -21.83
CA PRO A 205 -17.10 5.46 -21.87
C PRO A 205 -16.03 4.37 -22.00
N LEU A 206 -16.39 3.11 -21.75
CA LEU A 206 -15.50 1.96 -21.83
C LEU A 206 -15.20 1.55 -23.28
N PRO A 207 -13.99 1.04 -23.57
CA PRO A 207 -13.63 0.58 -24.90
C PRO A 207 -14.50 -0.60 -25.36
N LYS A 208 -14.70 -0.68 -26.67
CA LYS A 208 -15.41 -1.78 -27.33
C LYS A 208 -14.40 -2.56 -28.15
N GLY A 209 -14.51 -3.87 -28.11
CA GLY A 209 -13.68 -4.75 -28.92
C GLY A 209 -13.62 -6.17 -28.35
N ASN A 210 -12.88 -7.04 -29.02
CA ASN A 210 -12.44 -8.32 -28.45
C ASN A 210 -11.30 -8.08 -27.42
N LYS A 211 -10.78 -9.16 -26.82
CA LYS A 211 -9.74 -9.04 -25.79
C LYS A 211 -8.46 -8.41 -26.36
N GLU A 212 -8.01 -8.89 -27.53
CA GLU A 212 -6.80 -8.41 -28.18
C GLU A 212 -6.88 -6.92 -28.55
N GLU A 213 -8.01 -6.47 -29.11
CA GLU A 213 -8.24 -5.07 -29.50
C GLU A 213 -8.14 -4.10 -28.31
N ILE A 214 -8.62 -4.52 -27.14
CA ILE A 214 -8.61 -3.69 -25.93
C ILE A 214 -7.20 -3.64 -25.31
N GLU A 215 -6.46 -4.76 -25.35
CA GLU A 215 -5.08 -4.84 -24.87
C GLU A 215 -4.11 -4.01 -25.74
N GLN A 216 -4.46 -3.74 -27.00
CA GLN A 216 -3.66 -2.93 -27.92
C GLN A 216 -3.99 -1.43 -27.91
N HIS A 217 -4.92 -0.97 -27.07
CA HIS A 217 -5.28 0.45 -27.02
C HIS A 217 -4.14 1.33 -26.49
N ASP A 218 -3.96 2.48 -27.14
CA ASP A 218 -2.95 3.46 -26.75
C ASP A 218 -3.40 4.35 -25.57
N ASP A 219 -2.46 5.13 -25.03
CA ASP A 219 -2.71 6.05 -23.92
C ASP A 219 -3.83 7.04 -24.22
N TYR A 220 -4.01 7.45 -25.48
CA TYR A 220 -5.06 8.40 -25.86
C TYR A 220 -6.47 7.83 -25.65
N VAL A 221 -6.68 6.57 -26.02
CA VAL A 221 -7.96 5.88 -25.78
C VAL A 221 -8.21 5.72 -24.29
N TRP A 222 -7.22 5.25 -23.54
CA TRP A 222 -7.36 5.06 -22.10
C TRP A 222 -7.58 6.38 -21.37
N ASP A 223 -6.85 7.44 -21.70
CA ASP A 223 -6.99 8.77 -21.08
C ASP A 223 -8.38 9.37 -21.32
N LYS A 224 -9.03 9.06 -22.45
CA LYS A 224 -10.43 9.44 -22.68
C LYS A 224 -11.37 8.72 -21.73
N VAL A 225 -11.12 7.42 -21.47
CA VAL A 225 -11.87 6.65 -20.48
C VAL A 225 -11.63 7.20 -19.08
N ARG A 226 -10.36 7.50 -18.75
CA ARG A 226 -9.96 8.18 -17.50
C ARG A 226 -10.77 9.44 -17.28
N LEU A 227 -10.73 10.36 -18.24
CA LEU A 227 -11.46 11.62 -18.13
C LEU A 227 -12.94 11.41 -17.82
N ALA A 228 -13.60 10.43 -18.44
CA ALA A 228 -15.01 10.16 -18.21
C ALA A 228 -15.30 9.72 -16.77
N TYR A 229 -14.56 8.76 -16.23
CA TYR A 229 -14.84 8.28 -14.87
C TYR A 229 -14.30 9.20 -13.77
N TRP A 230 -13.17 9.88 -13.98
CA TRP A 230 -12.67 10.89 -13.05
C TRP A 230 -13.62 12.10 -12.95
N ALA A 231 -14.21 12.53 -14.07
CA ALA A 231 -15.26 13.56 -14.05
C ALA A 231 -16.53 13.09 -13.33
N LEU A 232 -16.93 11.83 -13.55
CA LEU A 232 -18.04 11.23 -12.84
C LEU A 232 -17.77 11.14 -11.33
N SER A 233 -16.57 10.70 -10.92
CA SER A 233 -16.19 10.70 -9.50
C SER A 233 -16.21 12.10 -8.90
N ALA A 234 -15.69 13.11 -9.60
CA ALA A 234 -15.76 14.49 -9.12
C ALA A 234 -17.21 14.96 -8.91
N ALA A 235 -18.13 14.60 -9.81
CA ALA A 235 -19.54 14.92 -9.65
C ALA A 235 -20.14 14.28 -8.38
N TYR A 236 -19.88 13.00 -8.10
CA TYR A 236 -20.40 12.35 -6.88
C TYR A 236 -19.85 12.97 -5.59
N PHE A 237 -18.56 13.33 -5.56
CA PHE A 237 -17.98 14.05 -4.41
C PHE A 237 -18.61 15.45 -4.25
N GLY A 238 -18.87 16.14 -5.36
CA GLY A 238 -19.55 17.44 -5.35
C GLY A 238 -20.98 17.34 -4.85
N ILE A 239 -21.73 16.31 -5.27
CA ILE A 239 -23.08 16.04 -4.78
C ILE A 239 -23.06 15.76 -3.27
N ALA A 240 -22.11 14.96 -2.78
CA ALA A 240 -21.97 14.69 -1.35
C ALA A 240 -21.69 15.97 -0.55
N ALA A 241 -20.73 16.80 -1.00
CA ALA A 241 -20.39 18.06 -0.35
C ALA A 241 -21.54 19.07 -0.37
N ALA A 242 -22.17 19.27 -1.53
CA ALA A 242 -23.25 20.22 -1.71
C ALA A 242 -24.51 19.80 -0.95
N HIS A 243 -24.88 18.51 -0.99
CA HIS A 243 -26.06 18.02 -0.28
C HIS A 243 -25.88 18.14 1.23
N THR A 244 -24.70 17.78 1.75
CA THR A 244 -24.37 17.90 3.17
C THR A 244 -24.41 19.36 3.64
N CYS A 245 -23.82 20.28 2.88
CA CYS A 245 -23.84 21.72 3.16
C CYS A 245 -25.27 22.30 3.10
N LEU A 246 -26.07 21.90 2.11
CA LEU A 246 -27.46 22.36 2.00
C LEU A 246 -28.27 21.89 3.22
N LYS A 247 -28.17 20.62 3.58
CA LYS A 247 -28.93 20.04 4.68
C LYS A 247 -28.49 20.58 6.04
N SER A 248 -27.21 20.83 6.28
CA SER A 248 -26.74 21.47 7.52
C SER A 248 -27.22 22.92 7.66
N VAL A 249 -27.24 23.69 6.57
CA VAL A 249 -27.81 25.05 6.54
C VAL A 249 -29.31 25.03 6.81
N LEU A 250 -30.05 24.17 6.13
CA LEU A 250 -31.49 24.03 6.33
C LEU A 250 -31.82 23.61 7.75
N PHE A 251 -31.04 22.69 8.33
CA PHE A 251 -31.25 22.23 9.69
C PHE A 251 -30.98 23.31 10.74
N VAL A 252 -29.92 24.13 10.59
CA VAL A 252 -29.70 25.27 11.51
C VAL A 252 -30.81 26.31 11.40
N ARG A 253 -31.24 26.67 10.18
CA ARG A 253 -32.39 27.57 9.98
C ARG A 253 -33.66 27.02 10.60
N TYR A 254 -33.85 25.72 10.48
CA TYR A 254 -34.94 25.01 11.10
C TYR A 254 -34.85 25.17 12.62
N LEU A 255 -33.73 24.84 13.27
CA LEU A 255 -33.51 25.03 14.71
C LEU A 255 -33.80 26.47 15.18
N SER A 256 -33.41 27.50 14.42
CA SER A 256 -33.73 28.90 14.75
C SER A 256 -35.24 29.19 14.75
N TYR A 257 -35.99 28.57 13.85
CA TYR A 257 -37.46 28.66 13.84
C TYR A 257 -38.12 27.99 15.06
N PHE A 258 -37.47 26.99 15.67
CA PHE A 258 -37.93 26.40 16.94
C PHE A 258 -37.60 27.28 18.12
N GLU A 259 -36.43 27.92 18.09
CA GLU A 259 -35.97 28.80 19.16
C GLU A 259 -36.98 29.92 19.43
N GLU A 260 -37.63 30.45 18.39
CA GLU A 260 -38.70 31.46 18.51
C GLU A 260 -39.97 30.97 19.24
N ARG A 261 -40.15 29.66 19.43
CA ARG A 261 -41.29 29.07 20.17
C ARG A 261 -40.95 28.71 21.61
N LEU A 262 -39.69 28.82 22.01
CA LEU A 262 -39.28 28.57 23.37
C LEU A 262 -39.53 29.82 24.23
N PRO A 263 -39.89 29.67 25.51
CA PRO A 263 -40.03 30.80 26.43
C PRO A 263 -38.74 31.58 26.60
N ASP A 264 -38.87 32.85 26.99
CA ASP A 264 -37.74 33.75 27.24
C ASP A 264 -36.72 33.14 28.22
N GLY A 265 -35.45 33.12 27.81
CA GLY A 265 -34.35 32.51 28.57
C GLY A 265 -34.04 31.06 28.19
N ILE A 266 -34.77 30.42 27.27
CA ILE A 266 -34.43 29.09 26.76
C ILE A 266 -34.02 29.22 25.29
N SER A 267 -32.82 28.76 24.96
CA SER A 267 -32.30 28.70 23.58
C SER A 267 -31.98 27.25 23.24
N MET A 268 -31.76 26.92 21.97
CA MET A 268 -31.16 25.65 21.55
C MET A 268 -29.76 25.82 20.98
N HIS A 269 -29.26 27.05 20.82
CA HIS A 269 -27.94 27.38 20.27
C HIS A 269 -27.51 26.51 19.08
N GLY A 270 -28.33 26.45 18.03
CA GLY A 270 -28.03 25.70 16.81
C GLY A 270 -26.80 26.26 16.09
N ARG A 271 -25.74 25.45 15.95
CA ARG A 271 -24.48 25.87 15.30
C ARG A 271 -24.09 24.91 14.20
N ARG A 272 -23.81 25.46 13.02
CA ARG A 272 -23.15 24.73 11.94
C ARG A 272 -21.69 24.50 12.29
N ARG A 273 -21.21 23.29 12.06
CA ARG A 273 -19.83 22.88 12.30
C ARG A 273 -19.17 22.63 10.95
N LEU A 274 -18.21 23.48 10.61
CA LEU A 274 -17.69 23.55 9.24
C LEU A 274 -16.62 22.48 8.93
N ALA A 275 -16.09 21.78 9.93
CA ALA A 275 -14.93 20.90 9.72
C ALA A 275 -15.23 19.79 8.70
N SER A 276 -16.35 19.08 8.84
CA SER A 276 -16.76 18.05 7.88
C SER A 276 -17.09 18.63 6.51
N GLU A 277 -17.74 19.79 6.45
CA GLU A 277 -18.01 20.48 5.18
C GLU A 277 -16.70 20.83 4.45
N ILE A 278 -15.72 21.38 5.18
CA ILE A 278 -14.40 21.72 4.64
C ILE A 278 -13.71 20.46 4.10
N LEU A 279 -13.72 19.35 4.85
CA LEU A 279 -13.11 18.10 4.39
C LEU A 279 -13.77 17.57 3.12
N LEU A 280 -15.11 17.62 3.03
CA LEU A 280 -15.85 17.21 1.83
C LEU A 280 -15.55 18.13 0.63
N TRP A 281 -15.49 19.45 0.83
CA TRP A 281 -15.16 20.41 -0.22
C TRP A 281 -13.70 20.30 -0.69
N VAL A 282 -12.76 20.04 0.21
CA VAL A 282 -11.36 19.75 -0.12
C VAL A 282 -11.29 18.46 -0.94
N ALA A 283 -11.98 17.40 -0.53
CA ALA A 283 -12.03 16.14 -1.27
C ALA A 283 -12.61 16.34 -2.68
N PHE A 284 -13.69 17.12 -2.83
CA PHE A 284 -14.24 17.52 -4.13
C PHE A 284 -13.24 18.32 -4.97
N GLY A 285 -12.53 19.28 -4.37
CA GLY A 285 -11.49 20.06 -5.04
C GLY A 285 -10.36 19.18 -5.58
N ILE A 286 -9.89 18.22 -4.78
CA ILE A 286 -8.88 17.25 -5.18
C ILE A 286 -9.38 16.40 -6.36
N LYS A 287 -10.62 15.90 -6.31
CA LYS A 287 -11.23 15.13 -7.40
C LYS A 287 -11.38 15.93 -8.69
N THR A 288 -11.80 17.19 -8.58
CA THR A 288 -11.87 18.11 -9.72
C THR A 288 -10.49 18.36 -10.31
N GLY A 289 -9.47 18.55 -9.48
CA GLY A 289 -8.06 18.63 -9.89
C GLY A 289 -7.59 17.37 -10.61
N GLY A 290 -7.95 16.18 -10.14
CA GLY A 290 -7.67 14.91 -10.80
C GLY A 290 -8.33 14.80 -12.18
N ALA A 291 -9.60 15.17 -12.31
CA ALA A 291 -10.29 15.22 -13.61
C ALA A 291 -9.63 16.22 -14.58
N LEU A 292 -9.19 17.38 -14.08
CA LEU A 292 -8.42 18.35 -14.87
C LEU A 292 -7.06 17.78 -15.31
N CYS A 293 -6.37 17.07 -14.43
CA CYS A 293 -5.13 16.37 -14.77
C CYS A 293 -5.36 15.37 -15.90
N MET A 294 -6.45 14.60 -15.86
CA MET A 294 -6.82 13.67 -16.94
C MET A 294 -7.19 14.39 -18.24
N ALA A 295 -7.86 15.54 -18.16
CA ALA A 295 -8.16 16.35 -19.34
C ALA A 295 -6.89 16.91 -20.01
N ILE A 296 -5.91 17.34 -19.21
CA ILE A 296 -4.61 17.79 -19.71
C ILE A 296 -3.82 16.61 -20.27
N ARG A 297 -3.78 15.48 -19.56
CA ARG A 297 -3.12 14.24 -20.00
C ARG A 297 -3.68 13.77 -21.35
N TRP A 298 -5.00 13.71 -21.48
CA TRP A 298 -5.69 13.35 -22.72
C TRP A 298 -5.36 14.30 -23.89
N LYS A 299 -5.19 15.60 -23.63
CA LYS A 299 -4.73 16.56 -24.64
C LYS A 299 -3.27 16.32 -25.03
N LEU A 300 -2.42 15.93 -24.08
CA LEU A 300 -1.00 15.64 -24.32
C LEU A 300 -0.79 14.34 -25.10
N SER A 301 -1.66 13.33 -24.92
CA SER A 301 -1.62 12.05 -25.65
C SER A 301 -2.18 12.14 -27.08
N ARG A 302 -2.73 13.29 -27.48
CA ARG A 302 -3.31 13.50 -28.81
C ARG A 302 -2.21 13.60 -29.88
N ARG A 303 -2.16 12.63 -30.80
CA ARG A 303 -1.22 12.66 -31.94
C ARG A 303 -1.56 13.83 -32.90
N PRO A 304 -0.56 14.56 -33.43
CA PRO A 304 -0.82 15.61 -34.43
C PRO A 304 -1.38 15.01 -35.73
N LYS A 305 -2.35 15.69 -36.35
CA LYS A 305 -2.86 15.31 -37.68
C LYS A 305 -1.69 15.34 -38.69
N GLY A 306 -1.41 14.21 -39.34
CA GLY A 306 -0.33 14.05 -40.31
C GLY A 306 0.79 13.07 -39.90
N TRP A 307 0.70 12.45 -38.71
CA TRP A 307 1.58 11.35 -38.35
C TRP A 307 1.20 10.10 -39.16
N VAL A 308 2.00 9.77 -40.17
CA VAL A 308 1.83 8.59 -41.03
C VAL A 308 2.09 7.33 -40.21
N ASP A 309 1.13 6.40 -40.22
CA ASP A 309 1.25 5.08 -39.62
C ASP A 309 2.34 4.27 -40.34
N GLY A 310 3.57 4.38 -39.87
CA GLY A 310 4.65 3.46 -40.20
C GLY A 310 4.51 2.18 -39.39
N GLN A 311 3.47 1.38 -39.65
CA GLN A 311 3.40 -0.06 -39.43
C GLN A 311 2.02 -0.54 -39.91
N ASN A 312 2.02 -1.10 -41.12
CA ASN A 312 0.92 -1.91 -41.64
C ASN A 312 0.66 -3.11 -40.72
N LEU A 313 -0.23 -2.96 -39.75
CA LEU A 313 -1.01 -4.08 -39.24
C LEU A 313 -2.26 -4.15 -40.10
N GLY A 314 -2.35 -5.24 -40.87
CA GLY A 314 -3.39 -5.46 -41.86
C GLY A 314 -4.78 -5.20 -41.31
N ARG A 315 -5.44 -4.17 -41.86
CA ARG A 315 -6.89 -4.09 -41.89
C ARG A 315 -7.37 -5.30 -42.72
N ILE A 316 -7.74 -6.39 -42.06
CA ILE A 316 -8.50 -7.46 -42.69
C ILE A 316 -9.91 -6.91 -42.94
N GLU A 317 -10.12 -6.36 -44.13
CA GLU A 317 -11.46 -6.17 -44.65
C GLU A 317 -12.09 -7.54 -44.89
N ARG A 318 -13.30 -7.74 -44.33
CA ARG A 318 -14.14 -8.90 -44.63
C ARG A 318 -14.56 -8.84 -46.10
N SER A 319 -13.97 -9.66 -46.95
CA SER A 319 -14.59 -10.08 -48.21
C SER A 319 -14.35 -11.59 -48.44
N LYS A 320 -15.37 -12.23 -49.00
CA LYS A 320 -15.57 -13.69 -49.14
C LYS A 320 -14.44 -14.38 -49.94
N PRO A 321 -14.20 -15.70 -49.75
CA PRO A 321 -13.13 -16.40 -50.45
C PRO A 321 -13.53 -16.63 -51.91
N ASN A 322 -12.59 -16.42 -52.82
CA ASN A 322 -12.59 -17.12 -54.09
C ASN A 322 -11.17 -17.44 -54.54
N VAL A 323 -11.05 -18.63 -55.09
CA VAL A 323 -9.86 -19.39 -55.49
C VAL A 323 -9.23 -18.79 -56.76
N ALA A 324 -7.90 -18.72 -56.82
CA ALA A 324 -7.04 -19.19 -57.93
C ALA A 324 -5.61 -18.63 -57.83
N ASP A 325 -4.67 -19.54 -58.06
CA ASP A 325 -3.25 -19.44 -58.43
C ASP A 325 -2.63 -18.06 -58.71
N VAL A 326 -1.36 -17.87 -58.30
CA VAL A 326 -0.23 -17.61 -59.23
C VAL A 326 1.11 -17.56 -58.48
N ASN A 327 2.09 -18.21 -59.11
CA ASN A 327 3.48 -18.43 -58.73
C ASN A 327 4.37 -17.17 -58.66
N LEU A 328 5.39 -17.32 -57.79
CA LEU A 328 6.80 -16.88 -57.89
C LEU A 328 7.18 -15.80 -58.91
N THR A 329 7.84 -14.74 -58.44
CA THR A 329 9.05 -14.18 -59.08
C THR A 329 9.91 -13.43 -58.07
N THR A 330 11.19 -13.37 -58.40
CA THR A 330 12.38 -13.24 -57.56
C THR A 330 13.00 -11.84 -57.53
N ASN A 331 13.70 -11.56 -56.42
CA ASN A 331 14.96 -10.78 -56.32
C ASN A 331 14.92 -9.23 -56.49
N PRO A 332 15.99 -8.50 -56.08
CA PRO A 332 16.66 -8.49 -54.78
C PRO A 332 17.00 -7.05 -54.30
N SER A 333 17.67 -6.94 -53.15
CA SER A 333 18.53 -5.81 -52.72
C SER A 333 17.86 -4.56 -52.13
N SER A 334 18.03 -4.39 -50.82
CA SER A 334 18.78 -3.25 -50.29
C SER A 334 19.17 -3.54 -48.83
N LYS A 335 20.47 -3.43 -48.55
CA LYS A 335 21.03 -3.49 -47.21
C LYS A 335 20.53 -2.30 -46.41
N ILE A 336 19.89 -2.55 -45.28
CA ILE A 336 19.66 -1.55 -44.24
C ILE A 336 20.32 -2.11 -42.98
N GLU A 337 21.34 -1.41 -42.50
CA GLU A 337 22.00 -1.69 -41.22
C GLU A 337 21.00 -1.47 -40.07
N PRO A 338 20.89 -2.37 -39.08
CA PRO A 338 19.99 -2.16 -37.95
C PRO A 338 20.59 -1.13 -36.98
N SER A 339 19.92 0.00 -36.86
CA SER A 339 20.11 0.90 -35.72
C SER A 339 19.63 0.21 -34.43
N VAL A 340 20.50 0.22 -33.43
CA VAL A 340 20.37 -0.50 -32.15
C VAL A 340 19.16 0.01 -31.36
N VAL A 341 18.12 -0.82 -31.28
CA VAL A 341 17.06 -0.69 -30.28
C VAL A 341 17.64 -1.17 -28.95
N ARG A 342 17.83 -0.26 -27.99
CA ARG A 342 18.08 -0.65 -26.59
C ARG A 342 16.79 -1.21 -26.01
N SER A 343 16.57 -2.50 -26.22
CA SER A 343 15.76 -3.32 -25.31
C SER A 343 16.37 -3.25 -23.91
N ALA A 344 15.59 -3.56 -22.88
CA ALA A 344 16.17 -3.97 -21.60
C ALA A 344 16.95 -5.26 -21.86
N SER A 345 18.18 -5.10 -22.36
CA SER A 345 19.16 -6.16 -22.41
C SER A 345 19.48 -6.47 -20.97
N PHE A 346 19.34 -7.74 -20.57
CA PHE A 346 20.28 -8.34 -19.63
C PHE A 346 21.63 -7.67 -19.89
N ALA A 347 22.15 -6.94 -18.92
CA ALA A 347 23.46 -6.32 -19.07
C ALA A 347 24.49 -7.46 -19.04
N THR A 348 24.61 -8.20 -20.14
CA THR A 348 25.74 -9.09 -20.40
C THR A 348 26.92 -8.20 -20.77
N SER A 349 27.45 -7.47 -19.80
CA SER A 349 28.85 -7.08 -19.82
C SER A 349 29.68 -8.29 -19.36
N ALA A 350 29.64 -9.32 -20.19
CA ALA A 350 30.46 -10.53 -20.25
C ALA A 350 29.59 -11.55 -21.00
N GLU A 351 30.03 -11.99 -22.19
CA GLU A 351 29.50 -13.22 -22.77
C GLU A 351 29.81 -14.34 -21.76
N ALA A 352 28.79 -14.84 -21.07
CA ALA A 352 28.95 -16.05 -20.26
C ALA A 352 29.43 -17.16 -21.20
N PRO A 353 30.57 -17.83 -20.91
CA PRO A 353 31.01 -18.97 -21.69
C PRO A 353 29.87 -20.00 -21.76
N ALA A 354 29.77 -20.71 -22.89
CA ALA A 354 28.69 -21.65 -23.22
C ALA A 354 28.52 -22.85 -22.26
N GLU A 355 29.22 -22.89 -21.12
CA GLU A 355 29.26 -24.02 -20.19
C GLU A 355 28.37 -23.88 -18.94
N GLN A 356 27.79 -22.71 -18.63
CA GLN A 356 26.93 -22.54 -17.43
C GLN A 356 25.44 -22.39 -17.76
N VAL A 357 24.90 -23.31 -18.56
CA VAL A 357 23.44 -23.43 -18.70
C VAL A 357 22.89 -24.15 -17.48
N ASN A 358 22.18 -23.43 -16.60
CA ASN A 358 21.51 -24.05 -15.46
C ASN A 358 20.33 -24.91 -15.93
N GLN A 359 20.47 -26.23 -15.81
CA GLN A 359 19.48 -27.22 -16.26
C GLN A 359 18.25 -27.29 -15.34
N ASN A 360 18.30 -26.67 -14.15
CA ASN A 360 17.21 -26.71 -13.16
C ASN A 360 16.06 -25.73 -13.47
N PHE A 361 16.20 -24.85 -14.47
CA PHE A 361 15.12 -23.98 -14.96
C PHE A 361 14.13 -24.69 -15.90
N ALA A 362 13.88 -25.99 -15.72
CA ALA A 362 13.00 -26.78 -16.57
C ALA A 362 11.55 -26.25 -16.62
N ALA A 363 11.13 -25.46 -15.62
CA ALA A 363 9.81 -24.84 -15.55
C ALA A 363 9.68 -23.51 -16.34
N VAL A 364 10.79 -22.94 -16.81
CA VAL A 364 10.79 -21.69 -17.60
C VAL A 364 10.69 -22.04 -19.08
N ALA A 365 9.76 -21.41 -19.80
CA ALA A 365 9.67 -21.53 -21.25
C ALA A 365 10.85 -20.79 -21.91
N THR A 366 11.99 -21.47 -22.00
CA THR A 366 13.22 -20.91 -22.58
C THR A 366 13.22 -20.89 -24.11
N GLY A 367 12.45 -21.77 -24.74
CA GLY A 367 12.50 -21.94 -26.21
C GLY A 367 13.89 -22.32 -26.72
N GLY A 368 14.72 -22.94 -25.87
CA GLY A 368 16.13 -23.25 -26.17
C GLY A 368 17.12 -22.10 -25.89
N ILE A 369 16.64 -20.96 -25.37
CA ILE A 369 17.49 -19.83 -24.99
C ILE A 369 18.01 -20.06 -23.56
N PRO A 370 19.34 -20.18 -23.35
CA PRO A 370 19.87 -20.39 -22.01
C PRO A 370 19.54 -19.20 -21.11
N TYR A 371 19.12 -19.49 -19.88
CA TYR A 371 18.99 -18.45 -18.86
C TYR A 371 20.38 -18.16 -18.28
N PRO A 372 20.81 -16.88 -18.18
CA PRO A 372 22.13 -16.55 -17.67
C PRO A 372 22.29 -16.97 -16.20
N GLY A 373 23.35 -17.73 -15.91
CA GLY A 373 23.74 -18.13 -14.55
C GLY A 373 24.68 -17.11 -13.88
N ILE A 374 25.35 -17.56 -12.82
CA ILE A 374 26.39 -16.77 -12.13
C ILE A 374 27.53 -16.48 -13.14
N PRO A 375 27.94 -15.22 -13.36
CA PRO A 375 28.99 -14.91 -14.32
C PRO A 375 30.35 -15.48 -13.89
N SER A 376 31.10 -16.04 -14.83
CA SER A 376 32.51 -16.39 -14.63
C SER A 376 33.38 -15.15 -14.83
N ILE A 377 34.01 -14.67 -13.74
CA ILE A 377 34.89 -13.49 -13.75
C ILE A 377 36.28 -13.93 -13.28
N GLU A 378 37.24 -14.00 -14.20
CA GLU A 378 38.61 -14.47 -13.93
C GLU A 378 39.46 -13.43 -13.19
N ASP A 379 39.32 -12.15 -13.53
CA ASP A 379 40.06 -11.07 -12.88
C ASP A 379 39.50 -10.83 -11.47
N PRO A 380 40.28 -11.08 -10.39
CA PRO A 380 39.79 -10.92 -9.03
C PRO A 380 39.40 -9.47 -8.70
N TYR A 381 40.00 -8.47 -9.35
CA TYR A 381 39.62 -7.07 -9.14
C TYR A 381 38.27 -6.73 -9.78
N GLN A 382 37.97 -7.29 -10.96
CA GLN A 382 36.65 -7.18 -11.57
C GLN A 382 35.60 -7.95 -10.76
N LYS A 383 35.95 -9.13 -10.24
CA LYS A 383 35.08 -9.91 -9.37
C LYS A 383 34.74 -9.16 -8.07
N ARG A 384 35.72 -8.47 -7.48
CA ARG A 384 35.52 -7.59 -6.33
C ARG A 384 34.51 -6.50 -6.68
N GLN A 385 34.75 -5.75 -7.76
CA GLN A 385 33.85 -4.67 -8.16
C GLN A 385 32.42 -5.18 -8.39
N TRP A 386 32.26 -6.32 -9.08
CA TRP A 386 30.98 -7.00 -9.26
C TRP A 386 30.30 -7.34 -7.94
N GLN A 387 31.02 -7.95 -6.98
CA GLN A 387 30.47 -8.24 -5.64
C GLN A 387 30.00 -6.98 -4.90
N LEU A 388 30.75 -5.87 -5.00
CA LEU A 388 30.39 -4.61 -4.33
C LEU A 388 29.16 -3.94 -4.95
N GLU A 389 29.00 -4.03 -6.28
CA GLU A 389 27.79 -3.57 -6.95
C GLU A 389 26.58 -4.39 -6.52
N HIS A 390 26.70 -5.72 -6.55
CA HIS A 390 25.62 -6.62 -6.14
C HIS A 390 25.27 -6.46 -4.66
N MET A 391 26.25 -6.18 -3.80
CA MET A 391 26.05 -5.83 -2.40
C MET A 391 25.30 -4.52 -2.20
N ALA A 392 25.67 -3.46 -2.92
CA ALA A 392 24.90 -2.21 -2.90
C ALA A 392 23.47 -2.43 -3.40
N GLY A 393 23.30 -3.24 -4.45
CA GLY A 393 22.00 -3.73 -4.94
C GLY A 393 21.17 -4.40 -3.85
N ALA A 394 21.74 -5.37 -3.16
CA ALA A 394 21.09 -6.11 -2.09
C ALA A 394 20.56 -5.21 -0.97
N PHE A 395 21.35 -4.23 -0.53
CA PHE A 395 20.86 -3.25 0.44
C PHE A 395 19.67 -2.44 -0.09
N ARG A 396 19.71 -1.99 -1.35
CA ARG A 396 18.59 -1.23 -1.92
C ARG A 396 17.34 -2.07 -2.07
N VAL A 397 17.47 -3.36 -2.39
CA VAL A 397 16.36 -4.33 -2.35
C VAL A 397 15.81 -4.44 -0.94
N PHE A 398 16.66 -4.65 0.07
CA PHE A 398 16.23 -4.72 1.48
C PHE A 398 15.50 -3.45 1.92
N ALA A 399 15.97 -2.27 1.49
CA ALA A 399 15.31 -1.00 1.77
C ALA A 399 13.93 -0.91 1.13
N ARG A 400 13.80 -1.32 -0.14
CA ARG A 400 12.50 -1.35 -0.85
C ARG A 400 11.53 -2.34 -0.22
N MET A 401 12.03 -3.46 0.29
CA MET A 401 11.22 -4.47 0.98
C MET A 401 10.90 -4.11 2.43
N GLY A 402 11.46 -3.02 2.95
CA GLY A 402 11.16 -2.50 4.29
C GLY A 402 11.91 -3.22 5.43
N PHE A 403 13.12 -3.75 5.17
CA PHE A 403 13.93 -4.46 6.17
C PHE A 403 14.81 -3.54 7.01
N THR A 404 14.74 -2.23 6.79
CA THR A 404 15.54 -1.23 7.50
C THR A 404 15.05 -1.02 8.93
N GLU A 405 15.97 -1.00 9.89
CA GLU A 405 15.69 -0.74 11.32
C GLU A 405 16.82 0.14 11.90
N GLY A 406 16.68 1.46 11.79
CA GLY A 406 17.73 2.39 12.19
C GLY A 406 19.07 2.09 11.51
N ALA A 407 20.11 1.81 12.31
CA ALA A 407 21.46 1.46 11.85
C ALA A 407 21.75 -0.06 11.92
N ALA A 408 20.76 -0.89 12.26
CA ALA A 408 20.93 -2.34 12.34
C ALA A 408 20.94 -2.98 10.95
N GLY A 409 21.64 -4.12 10.86
CA GLY A 409 21.75 -4.91 9.64
C GLY A 409 23.02 -4.65 8.85
N HIS A 410 23.55 -5.73 8.30
CA HIS A 410 24.85 -5.79 7.65
C HIS A 410 24.86 -6.94 6.62
N ILE A 411 25.56 -6.69 5.54
CA ILE A 411 25.94 -7.69 4.55
C ILE A 411 27.46 -7.68 4.56
N SER A 412 28.08 -8.85 4.54
CA SER A 412 29.52 -8.97 4.32
C SER A 412 29.80 -9.83 3.10
N VAL A 413 30.89 -9.55 2.41
CA VAL A 413 31.39 -10.40 1.32
C VAL A 413 32.89 -10.58 1.40
N ARG A 414 33.38 -11.81 1.26
CA ARG A 414 34.80 -12.16 1.21
C ARG A 414 35.44 -11.54 -0.02
N ASP A 415 36.59 -10.92 0.18
CA ASP A 415 37.33 -10.31 -0.91
C ASP A 415 37.98 -11.38 -1.81
N PRO A 416 37.87 -11.28 -3.14
CA PRO A 416 38.41 -12.28 -4.05
C PRO A 416 39.90 -12.08 -4.35
N VAL A 417 40.50 -10.93 -3.97
CA VAL A 417 41.93 -10.66 -4.14
C VAL A 417 42.71 -11.08 -2.90
N ASP A 418 42.17 -10.80 -1.71
CA ASP A 418 42.70 -11.17 -0.40
C ASP A 418 41.63 -11.93 0.42
N PRO A 419 41.52 -13.26 0.24
CA PRO A 419 40.43 -14.08 0.81
C PRO A 419 40.29 -14.08 2.33
N ASP A 420 41.28 -13.57 3.06
CA ASP A 420 41.24 -13.43 4.53
C ASP A 420 40.65 -12.07 4.96
N THR A 421 40.11 -11.29 4.02
CA THR A 421 39.51 -9.98 4.26
C THR A 421 38.10 -9.89 3.68
N PHE A 422 37.35 -8.87 4.12
CA PHE A 422 35.91 -8.75 3.84
C PHE A 422 35.51 -7.32 3.53
N TRP A 423 34.44 -7.17 2.76
CA TRP A 423 33.76 -5.90 2.53
C TRP A 423 32.45 -5.87 3.31
N ILE A 424 32.16 -4.74 3.95
CA ILE A 424 30.94 -4.49 4.75
C ILE A 424 30.37 -3.10 4.46
N ASN A 425 29.09 -2.87 4.72
CA ASN A 425 28.50 -1.53 4.64
C ASN A 425 28.97 -0.60 5.77
N PRO A 426 28.99 0.72 5.53
CA PRO A 426 29.25 1.71 6.56
C PRO A 426 28.08 1.80 7.56
N MET A 427 28.40 2.12 8.81
CA MET A 427 27.42 2.32 9.87
C MET A 427 26.67 3.65 9.69
N GLY A 428 25.34 3.63 9.89
CA GLY A 428 24.51 4.84 9.93
C GLY A 428 24.12 5.41 8.55
N VAL A 429 24.43 4.70 7.45
CA VAL A 429 23.95 5.05 6.11
C VAL A 429 22.71 4.23 5.79
N HIS A 430 21.65 4.89 5.33
CA HIS A 430 20.41 4.22 4.96
C HIS A 430 20.63 3.26 3.78
N PHE A 431 20.14 2.03 3.88
CA PHE A 431 20.36 0.97 2.87
C PHE A 431 19.99 1.40 1.44
N GLY A 432 18.89 2.14 1.29
CA GLY A 432 18.43 2.67 0.00
C GLY A 432 19.36 3.68 -0.69
N MET A 433 20.41 4.15 0.00
CA MET A 433 21.39 5.12 -0.53
C MET A 433 22.73 4.49 -0.88
N LEU A 434 23.02 3.28 -0.39
CA LEU A 434 24.33 2.65 -0.55
C LEU A 434 24.70 2.43 -2.02
N LYS A 435 26.00 2.57 -2.31
CA LYS A 435 26.67 2.37 -3.60
C LYS A 435 27.88 1.47 -3.41
N ALA A 436 28.41 0.90 -4.50
CA ALA A 436 29.63 0.10 -4.45
C ALA A 436 30.80 0.86 -3.79
N SER A 437 30.96 2.14 -4.12
CA SER A 437 31.97 3.04 -3.53
C SER A 437 31.83 3.32 -2.04
N ASP A 438 30.67 3.04 -1.43
CA ASP A 438 30.46 3.29 0.00
C ASP A 438 31.02 2.16 0.89
N MET A 439 31.33 1.00 0.31
CA MET A 439 31.72 -0.20 1.05
C MET A 439 33.08 -0.06 1.72
N VAL A 440 33.22 -0.67 2.90
CA VAL A 440 34.39 -0.59 3.76
C VAL A 440 35.13 -1.93 3.70
N HIS A 441 36.42 -1.91 3.39
CA HIS A 441 37.27 -3.10 3.39
C HIS A 441 37.89 -3.30 4.77
N ILE A 442 37.68 -4.47 5.35
CA ILE A 442 38.06 -4.79 6.73
C ILE A 442 38.75 -6.16 6.81
N ASN A 443 39.64 -6.32 7.80
CA ASN A 443 40.26 -7.62 8.09
C ASN A 443 39.41 -8.47 9.05
N GLU A 444 39.81 -9.72 9.30
CA GLU A 444 39.09 -10.63 10.23
C GLU A 444 38.90 -10.08 11.65
N LYS A 445 39.76 -9.13 12.07
CA LYS A 445 39.70 -8.49 13.40
C LYS A 445 38.78 -7.27 13.43
N GLY A 446 38.07 -6.98 12.34
CA GLY A 446 37.16 -5.83 12.22
C GLY A 446 37.86 -4.49 12.04
N GLN A 447 39.14 -4.48 11.68
CA GLN A 447 39.88 -3.24 11.44
C GLN A 447 39.70 -2.79 9.99
N VAL A 448 39.44 -1.50 9.78
CA VAL A 448 39.35 -0.89 8.45
C VAL A 448 40.72 -0.81 7.80
N ILE A 449 40.87 -1.51 6.66
CA ILE A 449 42.13 -1.62 5.90
C ILE A 449 42.06 -0.96 4.51
N GLY A 450 40.88 -0.63 4.01
CA GLY A 450 40.71 -0.03 2.69
C GLY A 450 39.27 0.38 2.37
N GLY A 451 39.01 0.70 1.10
CA GLY A 451 37.70 1.17 0.64
C GLY A 451 37.31 2.52 1.25
N ASN A 452 36.03 2.68 1.57
CA ASN A 452 35.53 3.86 2.26
C ASN A 452 35.98 3.86 3.73
N ARG A 453 36.78 4.84 4.15
CA ARG A 453 37.42 4.85 5.48
C ARG A 453 36.51 5.45 6.56
N VAL A 454 35.37 4.82 6.79
CA VAL A 454 34.36 5.23 7.78
C VAL A 454 34.07 4.12 8.79
N ALA A 455 33.35 4.46 9.87
CA ALA A 455 33.01 3.51 10.91
C ALA A 455 32.07 2.40 10.41
N VAL A 456 32.28 1.19 10.93
CA VAL A 456 31.44 0.00 10.72
C VAL A 456 30.85 -0.45 12.05
N ASN A 457 29.79 -1.24 12.01
CA ASN A 457 29.23 -1.87 13.21
C ASN A 457 30.11 -3.06 13.61
N ALA A 458 31.02 -2.86 14.58
CA ALA A 458 31.95 -3.88 15.04
C ALA A 458 31.23 -5.15 15.54
N ALA A 459 30.18 -4.98 16.36
CA ALA A 459 29.37 -6.07 16.89
C ALA A 459 28.75 -6.93 15.79
N GLY A 460 28.17 -6.24 14.80
CA GLY A 460 27.58 -6.89 13.64
C GLY A 460 28.61 -7.68 12.83
N PHE A 461 29.80 -7.12 12.64
CA PHE A 461 30.85 -7.79 11.88
C PHE A 461 31.44 -9.00 12.61
N THR A 462 31.57 -8.98 13.94
CA THR A 462 32.09 -10.12 14.71
C THR A 462 31.33 -11.42 14.41
N ILE A 463 30.00 -11.35 14.27
CA ILE A 463 29.16 -12.49 13.87
C ILE A 463 29.54 -12.99 12.48
N HIS A 464 29.67 -12.08 11.51
CA HIS A 464 30.01 -12.41 10.13
C HIS A 464 31.43 -12.99 10.02
N ALA A 465 32.39 -12.44 10.76
CA ALA A 465 33.77 -12.92 10.81
C ALA A 465 33.83 -14.37 11.33
N ALA A 466 33.07 -14.69 12.40
CA ALA A 466 32.99 -16.05 12.92
C ALA A 466 32.40 -17.03 11.90
N ILE A 467 31.35 -16.63 11.17
CA ILE A 467 30.74 -17.44 10.10
C ILE A 467 31.74 -17.68 8.97
N HIS A 468 32.36 -16.63 8.42
CA HIS A 468 33.32 -16.76 7.33
C HIS A 468 34.55 -17.58 7.71
N LYS A 469 34.98 -17.51 8.97
CA LYS A 469 36.08 -18.32 9.49
C LYS A 469 35.70 -19.80 9.62
N ALA A 470 34.49 -20.09 10.10
CA ALA A 470 33.99 -21.45 10.26
C ALA A 470 33.59 -22.11 8.93
N ARG A 471 33.19 -21.30 7.95
CA ARG A 471 32.67 -21.72 6.64
C ARG A 471 33.41 -21.01 5.50
N PRO A 472 34.58 -21.52 5.07
CA PRO A 472 35.32 -20.96 3.93
C PRO A 472 34.52 -20.92 2.63
N ASP A 473 33.55 -21.83 2.47
CA ASP A 473 32.61 -21.89 1.36
C ASP A 473 31.58 -20.75 1.36
N VAL A 474 31.36 -20.10 2.50
CA VAL A 474 30.49 -18.92 2.60
C VAL A 474 31.27 -17.68 2.19
N HIS A 475 30.86 -17.11 1.06
CA HIS A 475 31.45 -15.90 0.51
C HIS A 475 30.66 -14.66 0.89
N ALA A 476 29.34 -14.76 1.08
CA ALA A 476 28.51 -13.65 1.52
C ALA A 476 27.59 -14.07 2.67
N ALA A 477 27.35 -13.14 3.60
CA ALA A 477 26.39 -13.31 4.68
C ALA A 477 25.53 -12.06 4.84
N CYS A 478 24.22 -12.24 5.02
CA CYS A 478 23.23 -11.19 5.13
C CYS A 478 22.51 -11.27 6.48
N HIS A 479 22.41 -10.15 7.18
CA HIS A 479 21.64 -10.01 8.40
C HIS A 479 20.90 -8.67 8.43
N ALA A 480 19.64 -8.68 8.85
CA ALA A 480 18.89 -7.47 9.18
C ALA A 480 17.81 -7.79 10.22
N HIS A 481 17.30 -6.76 10.88
CA HIS A 481 16.20 -6.87 11.85
C HIS A 481 14.84 -6.74 11.16
N SER A 482 14.66 -7.52 10.08
CA SER A 482 13.44 -7.52 9.27
C SER A 482 12.22 -7.91 10.10
N LYS A 483 11.07 -7.32 9.77
CA LYS A 483 9.89 -7.27 10.63
C LYS A 483 9.39 -8.67 11.01
N TYR A 484 9.22 -9.55 10.03
CA TYR A 484 8.60 -10.87 10.22
C TYR A 484 9.61 -11.92 10.68
N GLY A 485 10.85 -11.85 10.23
CA GLY A 485 11.96 -12.68 10.71
C GLY A 485 12.22 -12.43 12.19
N LYS A 486 12.24 -11.16 12.62
CA LYS A 486 12.30 -10.78 14.04
C LYS A 486 11.09 -11.31 14.81
N ALA A 487 9.88 -11.15 14.29
CA ALA A 487 8.67 -11.66 14.93
C ALA A 487 8.69 -13.19 15.07
N TRP A 488 9.02 -13.92 14.01
CA TRP A 488 9.10 -15.38 14.00
C TRP A 488 10.19 -15.91 14.93
N SER A 489 11.36 -15.26 14.93
CA SER A 489 12.48 -15.63 15.80
C SER A 489 12.12 -15.64 17.29
N SER A 490 11.09 -14.89 17.69
CA SER A 490 10.65 -14.84 19.09
C SER A 490 10.06 -16.17 19.59
N PHE A 491 9.67 -17.07 18.68
CA PHE A 491 9.17 -18.39 19.04
C PHE A 491 10.28 -19.43 19.23
N GLY A 492 11.50 -19.18 18.74
CA GLY A 492 12.60 -20.15 18.81
C GLY A 492 12.28 -21.48 18.11
N LYS A 493 11.60 -21.43 16.95
CA LYS A 493 11.13 -22.61 16.22
C LYS A 493 11.58 -22.61 14.74
N PRO A 494 11.79 -23.80 14.15
CA PRO A 494 12.04 -23.92 12.71
C PRO A 494 10.79 -23.55 11.91
N LEU A 495 10.97 -23.22 10.64
CA LEU A 495 9.90 -23.04 9.67
C LEU A 495 9.29 -24.38 9.25
N GLU A 496 8.00 -24.34 8.93
CA GLU A 496 7.28 -25.45 8.34
C GLU A 496 7.20 -25.31 6.82
N MET A 497 7.23 -26.45 6.11
CA MET A 497 7.12 -26.47 4.65
C MET A 497 5.66 -26.29 4.23
N LEU A 498 5.13 -25.07 4.38
CA LEU A 498 3.71 -24.77 4.17
C LEU A 498 3.35 -24.44 2.72
N ASN A 499 4.36 -24.15 1.90
CA ASN A 499 4.24 -23.80 0.49
C ASN A 499 5.55 -24.11 -0.24
N GLN A 500 5.52 -24.02 -1.57
CA GLN A 500 6.68 -24.34 -2.43
C GLN A 500 7.90 -23.49 -2.08
N ASP A 501 7.71 -22.20 -1.80
CA ASP A 501 8.78 -21.27 -1.43
C ASP A 501 9.49 -21.69 -0.13
N ALA A 502 8.72 -22.12 0.87
CA ALA A 502 9.25 -22.62 2.13
C ALA A 502 10.15 -23.86 1.93
N CYS A 503 9.91 -24.65 0.88
CA CYS A 503 10.72 -25.85 0.57
C CYS A 503 12.17 -25.51 0.20
N ILE A 504 12.49 -24.27 -0.18
CA ILE A 504 13.89 -23.82 -0.35
C ILE A 504 14.68 -23.90 0.96
N PHE A 505 14.00 -23.93 2.11
CA PHE A 505 14.62 -24.09 3.43
C PHE A 505 14.50 -25.51 4.00
N TYR A 506 14.04 -26.49 3.21
CA TYR A 506 13.89 -27.86 3.68
C TYR A 506 15.24 -28.43 4.13
N LYS A 507 15.40 -28.65 5.44
CA LYS A 507 16.67 -29.09 6.07
C LYS A 507 17.87 -28.19 5.73
N ASP A 508 17.63 -26.92 5.42
CA ASP A 508 18.63 -25.91 5.07
C ASP A 508 18.50 -24.64 5.92
N HIS A 509 17.88 -24.79 7.09
CA HIS A 509 17.85 -23.76 8.09
C HIS A 509 17.96 -24.35 9.50
N SER A 510 18.44 -23.54 10.42
CA SER A 510 18.63 -23.89 11.83
C SER A 510 18.01 -22.84 12.74
N VAL A 511 17.90 -23.16 14.04
CA VAL A 511 17.50 -22.21 15.08
C VAL A 511 18.63 -22.10 16.09
N TYR A 512 19.14 -20.89 16.27
CA TYR A 512 20.01 -20.53 17.37
C TYR A 512 19.15 -20.09 18.56
N SER A 513 19.20 -20.83 19.67
CA SER A 513 18.32 -20.63 20.83
C SER A 513 18.98 -19.95 22.04
N ASP A 514 20.28 -19.69 21.98
CA ASP A 514 21.06 -19.17 23.11
C ASP A 514 21.27 -17.64 23.02
N PHE A 515 20.19 -16.86 22.90
CA PHE A 515 20.30 -15.39 22.83
C PHE A 515 21.03 -14.81 24.04
N GLY A 516 22.23 -14.27 23.82
CA GLY A 516 23.14 -13.81 24.89
C GLY A 516 23.09 -12.30 25.17
N GLY A 517 22.42 -11.54 24.30
CA GLY A 517 22.48 -10.07 24.32
C GLY A 517 23.83 -9.50 23.84
N VAL A 518 23.92 -8.18 23.72
CA VAL A 518 25.05 -7.45 23.06
C VAL A 518 26.39 -7.56 23.82
N VAL A 519 26.47 -8.25 24.96
CA VAL A 519 27.56 -8.07 25.93
C VAL A 519 28.80 -8.95 25.67
N PHE A 520 28.70 -10.04 24.88
CA PHE A 520 29.83 -10.93 24.57
C PHE A 520 29.83 -11.40 23.09
N GLU A 521 30.26 -10.50 22.20
CA GLU A 521 30.15 -10.64 20.74
C GLU A 521 30.97 -11.80 20.14
N ASP A 522 32.21 -12.02 20.60
CA ASP A 522 33.09 -13.09 20.08
C ASP A 522 32.53 -14.49 20.39
N ASP A 523 32.05 -14.69 21.61
CA ASP A 523 31.43 -15.95 22.04
C ASP A 523 30.09 -16.18 21.34
N GLU A 524 29.32 -15.12 21.09
CA GLU A 524 28.04 -15.19 20.37
C GLU A 524 28.25 -15.53 18.89
N GLY A 525 29.20 -14.87 18.21
CA GLY A 525 29.53 -15.17 16.82
C GLY A 525 29.92 -16.65 16.60
N ALA A 526 30.76 -17.21 17.47
CA ALA A 526 31.15 -18.61 17.41
C ALA A 526 29.97 -19.58 17.64
N ARG A 527 29.06 -19.25 18.56
CA ARG A 527 27.85 -20.04 18.79
C ARG A 527 26.87 -19.97 17.62
N ILE A 528 26.69 -18.80 17.00
CA ILE A 528 25.87 -18.64 15.80
C ILE A 528 26.46 -19.43 14.63
N ALA A 529 27.77 -19.34 14.39
CA ALA A 529 28.45 -20.12 13.36
C ALA A 529 28.29 -21.64 13.58
N LYS A 530 28.38 -22.08 14.83
CA LYS A 530 28.11 -23.48 15.20
C LYS A 530 26.66 -23.88 14.96
N ALA A 531 25.70 -23.01 15.25
CA ALA A 531 24.27 -23.26 15.04
C ALA A 531 23.91 -23.33 13.55
N LEU A 532 24.49 -22.45 12.72
CA LEU A 532 24.39 -22.51 11.26
C LEU A 532 24.89 -23.88 10.76
N GLY A 533 25.98 -24.37 11.35
CA GLY A 533 26.50 -25.71 11.06
C GLY A 533 27.20 -25.80 9.71
N PRO A 534 27.51 -27.02 9.25
CA PRO A 534 28.40 -27.24 8.11
C PRO A 534 27.73 -27.09 6.75
N SER A 535 26.39 -27.15 6.69
CA SER A 535 25.66 -27.21 5.43
C SER A 535 24.56 -26.17 5.31
N ASN A 536 23.88 -25.79 6.41
CA ASN A 536 22.77 -24.85 6.30
C ASN A 536 23.26 -23.50 5.80
N ARG A 537 22.40 -22.83 5.03
CA ARG A 537 22.58 -21.47 4.54
C ARG A 537 21.76 -20.45 5.29
N SER A 538 20.86 -20.89 6.17
CA SER A 538 20.00 -19.99 6.95
C SER A 538 19.98 -20.34 8.44
N VAL A 539 19.88 -19.32 9.29
CA VAL A 539 19.71 -19.49 10.73
C VAL A 539 18.73 -18.45 11.27
N ILE A 540 17.77 -18.93 12.07
CA ILE A 540 16.86 -18.10 12.85
C ILE A 540 17.52 -17.84 14.20
N LEU A 541 17.77 -16.57 14.51
CA LEU A 541 18.43 -16.14 15.74
C LEU A 541 17.35 -15.79 16.76
N GLN A 542 17.08 -16.67 17.73
CA GLN A 542 15.98 -16.51 18.67
C GLN A 542 16.01 -15.13 19.33
N ASN A 543 14.85 -14.45 19.34
CA ASN A 543 14.66 -13.09 19.86
C ASN A 543 15.49 -11.97 19.18
N HIS A 544 16.16 -12.24 18.06
CA HIS A 544 17.04 -11.29 17.38
C HIS A 544 16.57 -11.04 15.94
N GLY A 545 16.49 -12.08 15.12
CA GLY A 545 16.17 -11.95 13.69
C GLY A 545 16.57 -13.17 12.88
N ILE A 546 16.95 -12.95 11.63
CA ILE A 546 17.39 -14.01 10.71
C ILE A 546 18.76 -13.65 10.11
N LEU A 547 19.51 -14.68 9.73
CA LEU A 547 20.77 -14.54 9.01
C LEU A 547 20.83 -15.60 7.91
N THR A 548 21.33 -15.21 6.74
CA THR A 548 21.52 -16.09 5.60
C THR A 548 22.94 -15.99 5.06
N ALA A 549 23.39 -17.02 4.36
CA ALA A 549 24.73 -17.19 3.83
C ALA A 549 24.66 -17.78 2.41
N GLY A 550 25.68 -17.50 1.60
CA GLY A 550 25.76 -18.01 0.22
C GLY A 550 27.14 -17.87 -0.39
N GLY A 551 27.33 -18.46 -1.56
CA GLY A 551 28.53 -18.31 -2.39
C GLY A 551 28.57 -17.00 -3.18
N THR A 552 27.43 -16.31 -3.28
CA THR A 552 27.29 -14.97 -3.86
C THR A 552 26.44 -14.08 -2.96
N VAL A 553 26.56 -12.77 -3.13
CA VAL A 553 25.73 -11.80 -2.38
C VAL A 553 24.26 -11.98 -2.74
N ASP A 554 23.97 -12.23 -4.01
CA ASP A 554 22.65 -12.46 -4.57
C ASP A 554 21.97 -13.71 -3.98
N GLU A 555 22.69 -14.83 -3.89
CA GLU A 555 22.18 -16.05 -3.24
C GLU A 555 21.79 -15.76 -1.79
N ALA A 556 22.69 -15.15 -1.02
CA ALA A 556 22.44 -14.84 0.38
C ALA A 556 21.27 -13.84 0.54
N ALA A 557 21.20 -12.82 -0.32
CA ALA A 557 20.15 -11.79 -0.30
C ALA A 557 18.78 -12.32 -0.73
N TYR A 558 18.72 -13.21 -1.72
CA TYR A 558 17.49 -13.89 -2.11
C TYR A 558 16.98 -14.79 -0.99
N LEU A 559 17.87 -15.63 -0.41
CA LEU A 559 17.52 -16.45 0.74
C LEU A 559 16.99 -15.60 1.90
N PHE A 560 17.61 -14.45 2.18
CA PHE A 560 17.13 -13.54 3.23
C PHE A 560 15.72 -13.03 2.94
N SER A 561 15.50 -12.55 1.71
CA SER A 561 14.24 -11.96 1.26
C SER A 561 13.11 -12.98 1.25
N LEU A 562 13.42 -14.21 0.83
CA LEU A 562 12.50 -15.34 0.85
C LEU A 562 12.21 -15.79 2.28
N LEU A 563 13.23 -15.90 3.14
CA LEU A 563 13.08 -16.33 4.53
C LEU A 563 12.18 -15.38 5.31
N GLU A 564 12.34 -14.07 5.13
CA GLU A 564 11.45 -13.05 5.67
C GLU A 564 10.00 -13.26 5.20
N ARG A 565 9.79 -13.51 3.90
CA ARG A 565 8.46 -13.76 3.33
C ARG A 565 7.85 -15.04 3.88
N THR A 566 8.64 -16.10 4.03
CA THR A 566 8.19 -17.37 4.62
C THR A 566 7.80 -17.18 6.09
N CYS A 567 8.54 -16.37 6.85
CA CYS A 567 8.17 -15.98 8.22
C CYS A 567 6.83 -15.23 8.24
N GLU A 568 6.60 -14.28 7.33
CA GLU A 568 5.32 -13.57 7.20
C GLU A 568 4.16 -14.54 6.95
N VAL A 569 4.31 -15.43 5.97
CA VAL A 569 3.28 -16.40 5.61
C VAL A 569 3.00 -17.35 6.77
N GLN A 570 4.04 -17.84 7.45
CA GLN A 570 3.85 -18.74 8.58
C GLN A 570 3.10 -18.07 9.74
N LEU A 571 3.44 -16.82 10.08
CA LEU A 571 2.70 -16.03 11.06
C LEU A 571 1.23 -15.87 10.69
N LEU A 572 0.93 -15.58 9.40
CA LEU A 572 -0.44 -15.45 8.92
C LEU A 572 -1.21 -16.78 9.00
N VAL A 573 -0.60 -17.89 8.57
CA VAL A 573 -1.20 -19.23 8.64
C VAL A 573 -1.50 -19.62 10.09
N GLU A 574 -0.56 -19.40 11.01
CA GLU A 574 -0.76 -19.71 12.42
C GLU A 574 -1.82 -18.80 13.07
N SER A 575 -1.87 -17.52 12.68
CA SER A 575 -2.89 -16.57 13.18
C SER A 575 -4.31 -16.93 12.76
N ALA A 576 -4.49 -17.54 11.58
CA ALA A 576 -5.79 -17.97 11.08
C ALA A 576 -6.40 -19.11 11.91
N ARG A 577 -5.58 -19.88 12.64
CA ARG A 577 -6.00 -21.01 13.50
C ARG A 577 -6.85 -22.06 12.77
N LEU A 578 -6.67 -22.17 11.46
CA LEU A 578 -7.25 -23.24 10.65
C LEU A 578 -6.30 -24.44 10.61
N GLN A 579 -6.84 -25.63 10.37
CA GLN A 579 -6.03 -26.81 10.16
C GLN A 579 -5.16 -26.62 8.91
N ARG A 580 -3.85 -26.54 9.09
CA ARG A 580 -2.87 -26.47 8.00
C ARG A 580 -2.47 -27.88 7.55
N GLN A 581 -2.10 -27.99 6.28
CA GLN A 581 -1.53 -29.19 5.68
C GLN A 581 -0.14 -28.82 5.16
N ALA A 582 0.90 -29.28 5.86
CA ALA A 582 2.26 -29.11 5.41
C ALA A 582 2.55 -30.03 4.22
N ILE A 583 3.48 -29.60 3.37
CA ILE A 583 4.04 -30.41 2.28
C ILE A 583 4.82 -31.57 2.90
N GLY A 584 4.69 -32.77 2.33
CA GLY A 584 5.39 -33.97 2.77
C GLY A 584 6.90 -33.87 2.57
N ASP A 585 7.66 -34.67 3.31
CA ASP A 585 9.13 -34.67 3.24
C ASP A 585 9.66 -34.98 1.84
N GLU A 586 9.01 -35.89 1.11
CA GLU A 586 9.40 -36.28 -0.25
C GLU A 586 9.21 -35.14 -1.25
N GLU A 587 8.06 -34.47 -1.23
CA GLU A 587 7.77 -33.33 -2.10
C GLU A 587 8.62 -32.11 -1.74
N ALA A 588 8.88 -31.89 -0.45
CA ALA A 588 9.74 -30.81 0.03
C ALA A 588 11.20 -31.04 -0.41
N GLU A 589 11.72 -32.26 -0.28
CA GLU A 589 13.07 -32.61 -0.74
C GLU A 589 13.19 -32.50 -2.27
N TYR A 590 12.20 -32.99 -3.02
CA TYR A 590 12.17 -32.85 -4.47
C TYR A 590 12.23 -31.38 -4.86
N THR A 591 11.37 -30.54 -4.27
CA THR A 591 11.33 -29.10 -4.55
C THR A 591 12.65 -28.42 -4.20
N TYR A 592 13.20 -28.70 -3.03
CA TYR A 592 14.51 -28.18 -2.59
C TYR A 592 15.60 -28.49 -3.62
N ARG A 593 15.69 -29.73 -4.10
CA ARG A 593 16.73 -30.18 -5.02
C ARG A 593 16.76 -29.38 -6.33
N TYR A 594 15.60 -28.94 -6.82
CA TYR A 594 15.50 -28.21 -8.10
C TYR A 594 15.45 -26.69 -7.95
N ASN A 595 15.08 -26.17 -6.77
CA ASN A 595 14.87 -24.73 -6.59
C ASN A 595 15.92 -24.07 -5.69
N ALA A 596 16.72 -24.85 -4.96
CA ALA A 596 17.64 -24.32 -3.95
C ALA A 596 19.13 -24.42 -4.34
N ASP A 597 19.48 -24.76 -5.59
CA ASP A 597 20.89 -24.73 -6.01
C ASP A 597 21.42 -23.29 -6.12
N PRO A 598 22.72 -23.04 -5.92
CA PRO A 598 23.28 -21.68 -5.90
C PRO A 598 23.02 -20.87 -7.16
N THR A 599 22.99 -21.51 -8.33
CA THR A 599 22.79 -20.80 -9.61
C THR A 599 21.33 -20.37 -9.74
N THR A 600 20.39 -21.24 -9.35
CA THR A 600 18.96 -20.89 -9.30
C THR A 600 18.71 -19.75 -8.33
N LEU A 601 19.24 -19.81 -7.11
CA LEU A 601 19.06 -18.75 -6.11
C LEU A 601 19.69 -17.40 -6.54
N TYR A 602 20.86 -17.42 -7.18
CA TYR A 602 21.45 -16.23 -7.79
C TYR A 602 20.51 -15.62 -8.83
N THR A 603 19.99 -16.45 -9.73
CA THR A 603 19.08 -16.03 -10.80
C THR A 603 17.79 -15.44 -10.24
N GLU A 604 17.21 -16.06 -9.22
CA GLU A 604 15.96 -15.59 -8.59
C GLU A 604 16.11 -14.19 -7.96
N PHE A 605 17.33 -13.79 -7.58
CA PHE A 605 17.60 -12.43 -7.11
C PHE A 605 17.65 -11.38 -8.23
N GLN A 606 18.03 -11.78 -9.45
CA GLN A 606 18.36 -10.83 -10.52
C GLN A 606 17.23 -9.86 -10.87
N PRO A 607 15.94 -10.26 -10.92
CA PRO A 607 14.86 -9.32 -11.21
C PRO A 607 14.80 -8.14 -10.23
N ASP A 608 15.03 -8.39 -8.93
CA ASP A 608 15.03 -7.36 -7.90
C ASP A 608 16.28 -6.49 -7.97
N PHE A 609 17.44 -7.09 -8.27
CA PHE A 609 18.70 -6.38 -8.49
C PHE A 609 18.64 -5.46 -9.72
N GLU A 610 18.24 -5.99 -10.88
CA GLU A 610 18.11 -5.26 -12.14
C GLU A 610 17.13 -4.09 -12.00
N TYR A 611 16.05 -4.28 -11.25
CA TYR A 611 15.14 -3.20 -10.93
C TYR A 611 15.83 -2.06 -10.16
N GLU A 612 16.69 -2.36 -9.19
CA GLU A 612 17.45 -1.34 -8.46
C GLU A 612 18.55 -0.70 -9.33
N VAL A 613 19.19 -1.44 -10.24
CA VAL A 613 20.10 -0.87 -11.24
C VAL A 613 19.35 0.12 -12.14
N TRP A 614 18.21 -0.28 -12.71
CA TRP A 614 17.36 0.58 -13.53
C TRP A 614 16.88 1.83 -12.77
N LYS A 615 16.37 1.63 -11.55
CA LYS A 615 15.83 2.69 -10.70
C LYS A 615 16.89 3.68 -10.22
N SER A 616 18.11 3.20 -9.98
CA SER A 616 19.24 4.04 -9.57
C SER A 616 19.87 4.84 -10.71
N LYS A 617 19.47 4.60 -11.97
CA LYS A 617 20.05 5.25 -13.16
C LYS A 617 21.59 5.12 -13.23
N GLY A 618 22.12 3.99 -12.75
CA GLY A 618 23.56 3.69 -12.74
C GLY A 618 24.32 4.23 -11.53
N GLU A 619 23.69 4.96 -10.60
CA GLU A 619 24.39 5.47 -9.40
C GLU A 619 24.93 4.35 -8.49
N LEU A 620 24.23 3.21 -8.47
CA LEU A 620 24.59 2.04 -7.67
C LEU A 620 25.95 1.46 -8.06
N GLN A 621 26.29 1.54 -9.35
CA GLN A 621 27.50 0.98 -9.95
C GLN A 621 28.71 1.92 -9.91
N SER A 622 28.60 3.09 -9.27
CA SER A 622 29.75 4.00 -9.13
C SER A 622 30.81 3.34 -8.23
N GLY A 623 31.84 2.79 -8.88
CA GLY A 623 32.84 1.90 -8.27
C GLY A 623 33.84 2.57 -7.34
N VAL A 624 34.62 1.72 -6.68
CA VAL A 624 35.78 2.12 -5.87
C VAL A 624 36.94 2.39 -6.84
N ASN A 625 37.38 3.64 -6.96
CA ASN A 625 38.58 4.00 -7.74
C ASN A 625 39.87 3.47 -7.09
#